data_AF-A0A1D9BA29-F1
#
_entry.id   AF-A0A1D9BA29-F1
#
_cell.length_a   1.000
_cell.length_b   1.000
_cell.length_c   1.000
_cell.angle_alpha   90.00
_cell.angle_beta   90.00
_cell.angle_gamma   90.00
#
_symmetry.space_group_name_H-M   'P 1'
#
loop_
_entity.id
_entity.type
_entity.pdbx_description
1 polymer ?
#
loop_
_entity_poly.entity_id
_entity_poly.type
_entity_poly.pdbx_seq_one_letter_code
_entity_poly.pdbx_strand_id
1 'polypeptide(L)'
;MATLCALSLLTLGLTHFAHAQEQTSDSVLKPVPGVTFKHDEQRNNWTVAWKNKQYVLPNASWDTMTIHQIKDYGVSKLVLTSGSAGRACEQEYRLYLFAPNGEVDEWRDFKTCYAQKQSVQIKGDYITVNLDGKKTDLNPNEDAAARPNALR
;
A
#
# COMPACT_ATOMS: atom_id res chain seq x y z
N MET A 1 40.44 1.93 57.32
CA MET A 1 39.90 2.77 58.41
C MET A 1 38.85 3.70 57.83
N ALA A 2 37.71 3.79 58.53
CA ALA A 2 36.67 4.83 58.49
C ALA A 2 35.83 5.03 57.20
N THR A 3 34.74 4.26 57.12
CA THR A 3 33.31 4.69 57.06
C THR A 3 32.93 6.07 56.51
N LEU A 4 31.92 6.10 55.62
CA LEU A 4 30.70 6.91 55.80
C LEU A 4 29.56 6.50 54.85
N CYS A 5 28.45 6.07 55.45
CA CYS A 5 27.11 5.91 54.88
C CYS A 5 26.40 7.26 54.69
N ALA A 6 25.54 7.36 53.67
CA ALA A 6 24.26 8.09 53.66
C ALA A 6 23.59 7.83 52.29
N LEU A 7 22.60 6.94 52.16
CA LEU A 7 21.15 7.08 52.39
C LEU A 7 20.41 8.17 51.58
N SER A 8 19.45 7.68 50.77
CA SER A 8 18.13 8.25 50.47
C SER A 8 18.00 9.26 49.31
N LEU A 9 17.23 8.88 48.27
CA LEU A 9 15.82 9.29 48.17
C LEU A 9 15.14 8.62 46.95
N LEU A 10 14.02 7.96 47.24
CA LEU A 10 13.00 7.62 46.25
C LEU A 10 12.52 8.90 45.56
N THR A 11 12.49 8.90 44.24
CA THR A 11 11.53 9.71 43.49
C THR A 11 10.65 8.79 42.66
N LEU A 12 9.35 8.90 42.93
CA LEU A 12 8.27 8.31 42.19
C LEU A 12 8.34 8.77 40.73
N GLY A 13 8.75 7.86 39.84
CA GLY A 13 8.55 8.02 38.40
C GLY A 13 7.17 7.53 38.05
N LEU A 14 6.21 8.45 37.97
CA LEU A 14 4.87 8.23 37.45
C LEU A 14 4.88 7.32 36.21
N THR A 15 3.94 6.37 36.23
CA THR A 15 3.47 5.57 35.10
C THR A 15 3.28 6.43 33.85
N HIS A 16 4.31 6.54 33.02
CA HIS A 16 4.11 6.75 31.60
C HIS A 16 3.81 5.36 31.02
N PHE A 17 2.54 4.96 31.08
CA PHE A 17 1.99 4.20 29.97
C PHE A 17 2.06 5.13 28.77
N ALA A 18 3.26 5.21 28.16
CA ALA A 18 3.36 5.53 26.76
C ALA A 18 2.49 4.46 26.09
N HIS A 19 1.27 4.86 25.74
CA HIS A 19 0.54 4.16 24.70
C HIS A 19 1.56 4.00 23.57
N ALA A 20 1.91 2.75 23.30
CA ALA A 20 2.61 2.40 22.09
C ALA A 20 1.81 3.09 20.97
N GLN A 21 2.34 4.17 20.43
CA GLN A 21 2.01 4.54 19.07
C GLN A 21 2.43 3.31 18.29
N GLU A 22 1.46 2.50 17.91
CA GLU A 22 1.62 1.55 16.82
C GLU A 22 2.20 2.36 15.67
N GLN A 23 3.50 2.21 15.47
CA GLN A 23 4.26 2.85 14.43
C GLN A 23 3.72 2.24 13.12
N THR A 24 2.74 2.90 12.53
CA THR A 24 2.14 2.49 11.27
C THR A 24 3.14 2.73 10.15
N SER A 25 3.84 1.65 9.77
CA SER A 25 4.38 1.37 8.41
C SER A 25 5.08 2.56 7.73
N ASP A 26 6.39 2.67 7.89
CA ASP A 26 7.26 3.69 7.26
C ASP A 26 7.41 3.57 5.73
N SER A 27 6.38 3.17 4.97
CA SER A 27 6.50 3.01 3.51
C SER A 27 5.22 3.17 2.69
N VAL A 28 4.29 4.03 3.12
CA VAL A 28 3.16 4.46 2.28
C VAL A 28 3.11 5.98 2.22
N LEU A 29 3.41 6.56 1.05
CA LEU A 29 3.51 8.02 0.91
C LEU A 29 2.15 8.76 0.96
N LYS A 30 1.02 8.07 0.80
CA LYS A 30 -0.34 8.64 0.95
C LYS A 30 -1.34 7.59 1.45
N PRO A 31 -2.19 7.89 2.44
CA PRO A 31 -3.19 6.93 2.92
C PRO A 31 -4.35 6.74 1.93
N VAL A 32 -4.97 5.55 1.95
CA VAL A 32 -6.24 5.26 1.26
C VAL A 32 -7.33 5.03 2.30
N PRO A 33 -8.45 5.79 2.28
CA PRO A 33 -9.50 5.64 3.28
C PRO A 33 -10.04 4.20 3.38
N GLY A 34 -9.92 3.61 4.57
CA GLY A 34 -10.41 2.27 4.90
C GLY A 34 -9.53 1.11 4.41
N VAL A 35 -8.43 1.38 3.71
CA VAL A 35 -7.46 0.38 3.27
C VAL A 35 -6.18 0.54 4.09
N THR A 36 -5.62 -0.57 4.55
CA THR A 36 -4.34 -0.57 5.28
C THR A 36 -3.33 -1.41 4.52
N PHE A 37 -2.27 -0.78 4.03
CA PHE A 37 -1.09 -1.48 3.52
C PHE A 37 -0.07 -1.64 4.64
N LYS A 38 0.54 -2.82 4.77
CA LYS A 38 1.61 -3.11 5.74
C LYS A 38 2.75 -3.84 5.04
N HIS A 39 3.97 -3.39 5.28
CA HIS A 39 5.19 -4.07 4.83
C HIS A 39 5.72 -4.97 5.95
N ASP A 40 5.96 -6.24 5.63
CA ASP A 40 6.76 -7.13 6.45
C ASP A 40 8.19 -7.07 5.93
N GLU A 41 9.03 -6.28 6.60
CA GLU A 41 10.44 -6.10 6.23
C GLU A 41 11.24 -7.41 6.34
N GLN A 42 10.88 -8.30 7.27
CA GLN A 42 11.59 -9.56 7.48
C GLN A 42 11.36 -10.53 6.32
N ARG A 43 10.13 -10.59 5.82
CA ARG A 43 9.74 -11.43 4.68
C ARG A 43 9.84 -10.71 3.33
N ASN A 44 10.15 -9.41 3.36
CA ASN A 44 10.08 -8.49 2.24
C ASN A 44 8.83 -8.68 1.39
N ASN A 45 7.65 -8.60 2.03
CA ASN A 45 6.38 -8.69 1.34
C ASN A 45 5.38 -7.65 1.86
N TRP A 46 4.40 -7.34 1.04
CA TRP A 46 3.33 -6.43 1.41
C TRP A 46 2.04 -7.18 1.67
N THR A 47 1.27 -6.68 2.63
CA THR A 47 -0.11 -7.10 2.86
C THR A 47 -1.05 -5.91 2.75
N VAL A 48 -2.28 -6.18 2.33
CA VAL A 48 -3.35 -5.19 2.29
C VAL A 48 -4.56 -5.71 3.05
N ALA A 49 -5.08 -4.89 3.96
CA ALA A 49 -6.34 -5.14 4.64
C ALA A 49 -7.42 -4.20 4.10
N TRP A 50 -8.58 -4.77 3.82
CA TRP A 50 -9.76 -4.07 3.33
C TRP A 50 -11.01 -4.72 3.91
N LYS A 51 -11.88 -3.90 4.51
CA LYS A 51 -13.04 -4.39 5.28
C LYS A 51 -12.59 -5.41 6.32
N ASN A 52 -13.11 -6.63 6.25
CA ASN A 52 -12.83 -7.74 7.17
C ASN A 52 -11.88 -8.79 6.55
N LYS A 53 -11.17 -8.45 5.48
CA LYS A 53 -10.25 -9.36 4.78
C LYS A 53 -8.83 -8.78 4.71
N GLN A 54 -7.86 -9.67 4.65
CA GLN A 54 -6.45 -9.34 4.50
C GLN A 54 -5.82 -10.24 3.44
N TYR A 55 -4.98 -9.65 2.59
CA TYR A 55 -4.34 -10.32 1.47
C TYR A 55 -2.84 -10.05 1.48
N VAL A 56 -2.05 -11.04 1.08
CA VAL A 56 -0.64 -10.86 0.74
C VAL A 56 -0.58 -10.40 -0.71
N LEU A 57 0.16 -9.32 -0.99
CA LEU A 57 0.38 -8.81 -2.34
C LEU A 57 1.46 -9.67 -3.03
N PRO A 58 1.09 -10.51 -4.02
CA PRO A 58 2.04 -11.43 -4.62
C PRO A 58 3.10 -10.65 -5.40
N ASN A 59 4.37 -11.07 -5.32
CA ASN A 59 5.50 -10.44 -6.02
C ASN A 59 5.68 -8.94 -5.71
N ALA A 60 5.08 -8.40 -4.65
CA ALA A 60 5.36 -7.05 -4.18
C ALA A 60 6.53 -7.12 -3.19
N SER A 61 7.75 -7.35 -3.68
CA SER A 61 8.98 -7.31 -2.89
C SER A 61 9.60 -5.91 -2.91
N TRP A 62 8.74 -4.89 -2.85
CA TRP A 62 9.13 -3.49 -2.93
C TRP A 62 9.60 -3.01 -1.56
N ASP A 63 10.68 -2.24 -1.55
CA ASP A 63 11.18 -1.59 -0.33
C ASP A 63 10.23 -0.49 0.11
N THR A 64 9.56 0.17 -0.84
CA THR A 64 8.57 1.21 -0.58
C THR A 64 7.35 1.07 -1.48
N MET A 65 6.20 1.55 -1.00
CA MET A 65 4.98 1.69 -1.80
C MET A 65 4.55 3.16 -1.88
N THR A 66 4.31 3.65 -3.09
CA THR A 66 3.77 4.98 -3.34
C THR A 66 2.36 4.86 -3.91
N ILE A 67 1.44 5.63 -3.35
CA ILE A 67 0.07 5.75 -3.85
C ILE A 67 -0.03 7.02 -4.70
N HIS A 68 -0.28 6.85 -5.99
CA HIS A 68 -0.29 7.94 -6.97
C HIS A 68 -1.67 8.57 -7.08
N GLN A 69 -2.69 7.73 -7.24
CA GLN A 69 -4.06 8.17 -7.44
C GLN A 69 -5.06 7.25 -6.76
N ILE A 70 -6.14 7.86 -6.29
CA ILE A 70 -7.31 7.19 -5.72
C ILE A 70 -8.53 7.72 -6.45
N LYS A 71 -9.38 6.83 -6.95
CA LYS A 71 -10.62 7.18 -7.65
C LYS A 71 -11.75 6.30 -7.14
N ASP A 72 -12.96 6.84 -7.12
CA ASP A 72 -14.15 6.02 -6.90
C ASP A 72 -14.61 5.47 -8.27
N TYR A 73 -14.93 4.17 -8.30
CA TYR A 73 -15.48 3.46 -9.45
C TYR A 73 -16.78 2.78 -9.00
N GLY A 74 -17.89 3.48 -9.21
CA GLY A 74 -19.15 3.14 -8.53
C GLY A 74 -18.98 3.21 -7.02
N VAL A 75 -19.25 2.10 -6.32
CA VAL A 75 -19.07 1.95 -4.86
C VAL A 75 -17.71 1.35 -4.48
N SER A 76 -16.87 1.04 -5.46
CA SER A 76 -15.53 0.50 -5.27
C SER A 76 -14.47 1.61 -5.28
N LYS A 77 -13.27 1.31 -4.80
CA LYS A 77 -12.12 2.22 -4.91
C LYS A 77 -11.08 1.67 -5.86
N LEU A 78 -10.59 2.51 -6.76
CA LEU A 78 -9.42 2.27 -7.58
C LEU A 78 -8.21 2.97 -7.00
N VAL A 79 -7.11 2.24 -6.85
CA VAL A 79 -5.86 2.78 -6.30
C VAL A 79 -4.71 2.42 -7.23
N LEU A 80 -4.12 3.44 -7.84
CA LEU A 80 -2.88 3.30 -8.60
C LEU A 80 -1.70 3.45 -7.66
N THR A 81 -0.86 2.43 -7.61
CA THR A 81 0.34 2.39 -6.79
C THR A 81 1.57 2.14 -7.66
N SER A 82 2.73 2.45 -7.11
CA SER A 82 3.98 1.88 -7.58
C SER A 82 4.81 1.42 -6.39
N GLY A 83 5.75 0.52 -6.64
CA GLY A 83 6.83 0.27 -5.70
C GLY A 83 8.20 0.26 -6.36
N SER A 84 9.21 0.43 -5.51
CA SER A 84 10.62 0.36 -5.88
C SER A 84 11.23 -0.89 -5.25
N ALA A 85 11.89 -1.73 -6.03
CA ALA A 85 12.85 -2.70 -5.50
C ALA A 85 14.24 -2.14 -5.79
N GLY A 86 15.17 -2.18 -4.84
CA GLY A 86 16.50 -1.54 -4.84
C GLY A 86 17.49 -1.82 -6.00
N ARG A 87 17.04 -1.89 -7.26
CA ARG A 87 17.85 -1.84 -8.49
C ARG A 87 17.31 -0.76 -9.43
N ALA A 88 18.22 -0.04 -10.07
CA ALA A 88 17.90 1.10 -10.91
C ALA A 88 16.97 0.73 -12.10
N CYS A 89 15.98 1.59 -12.34
CA CYS A 89 14.99 1.61 -13.44
C CYS A 89 13.61 0.98 -13.13
N GLU A 90 13.45 0.00 -12.26
CA GLU A 90 12.16 -0.73 -12.22
C GLU A 90 11.21 -0.20 -11.13
N GLN A 91 10.46 0.85 -11.45
CA GLN A 91 9.21 1.15 -10.74
C GLN A 91 8.09 0.31 -11.33
N GLU A 92 7.60 -0.66 -10.57
CA GLU A 92 6.44 -1.45 -10.98
C GLU A 92 5.17 -0.72 -10.56
N TYR A 93 4.30 -0.40 -11.52
CA TYR A 93 2.99 0.15 -11.24
C TYR A 93 1.95 -0.97 -11.14
N ARG A 94 1.00 -0.81 -10.22
CA ARG A 94 -0.14 -1.72 -10.06
C ARG A 94 -1.41 -0.94 -9.78
N LEU A 95 -2.51 -1.41 -10.33
CA LEU A 95 -3.84 -0.86 -10.07
C LEU A 95 -4.63 -1.87 -9.23
N TYR A 96 -5.17 -1.42 -8.11
CA TYR A 96 -6.03 -2.23 -7.25
C TYR A 96 -7.46 -1.75 -7.30
N LEU A 97 -8.42 -2.67 -7.39
CA LEU A 97 -9.85 -2.42 -7.20
C LEU A 97 -10.31 -3.03 -5.88
N PHE A 98 -10.67 -2.16 -4.94
CA PHE A 98 -11.24 -2.53 -3.65
C PHE A 98 -12.76 -2.57 -3.74
N ALA A 99 -13.31 -3.78 -3.86
CA ALA A 99 -14.73 -4.00 -4.02
C ALA A 99 -15.49 -3.88 -2.68
N PRO A 100 -16.76 -3.47 -2.67
CA PRO A 100 -17.54 -3.29 -1.43
C PRO A 100 -17.70 -4.58 -0.59
N ASN A 101 -17.61 -5.75 -1.22
CA ASN A 101 -17.68 -7.07 -0.59
C ASN A 101 -16.36 -7.51 0.09
N GLY A 102 -15.34 -6.64 0.12
CA GLY A 102 -14.03 -6.91 0.71
C GLY A 102 -13.04 -7.59 -0.24
N GLU A 103 -13.42 -7.94 -1.47
CA GLU A 103 -12.50 -8.48 -2.48
C GLU A 103 -11.56 -7.38 -3.00
N VAL A 104 -10.35 -7.80 -3.37
CA VAL A 104 -9.33 -6.94 -3.96
C VAL A 104 -8.83 -7.58 -5.24
N ASP A 105 -9.06 -6.88 -6.34
CA ASP A 105 -8.54 -7.26 -7.66
C ASP A 105 -7.31 -6.41 -7.98
N GLU A 106 -6.35 -6.99 -8.69
CA GLU A 106 -5.09 -6.34 -9.04
C GLU A 106 -4.77 -6.51 -10.53
N TRP A 107 -4.52 -5.39 -11.20
CA TRP A 107 -3.87 -5.39 -12.53
C TRP A 107 -2.38 -5.10 -12.39
N ARG A 108 -1.59 -5.91 -13.07
CA ARG A 108 -0.12 -5.86 -13.13
C ARG A 108 0.35 -5.49 -14.54
N ASP A 109 1.66 -5.53 -14.75
CA ASP A 109 2.32 -5.36 -16.05
C ASP A 109 2.30 -3.94 -16.64
N PHE A 110 2.07 -2.93 -15.81
CA PHE A 110 2.41 -1.55 -16.12
C PHE A 110 3.93 -1.34 -16.01
N LYS A 111 4.69 -2.01 -16.87
CA LYS A 111 6.16 -1.93 -16.91
C LYS A 111 6.56 -0.61 -17.57
N THR A 112 7.00 0.33 -16.75
CA THR A 112 7.65 1.57 -17.18
C THR A 112 8.76 1.91 -16.20
N CYS A 113 9.85 2.50 -16.68
CA CYS A 113 10.86 3.05 -15.77
C CYS A 113 10.43 4.44 -15.35
N TYR A 114 10.03 4.60 -14.08
CA TYR A 114 9.70 5.90 -13.46
C TYR A 114 8.84 6.80 -14.35
N ALA A 115 7.51 6.64 -14.30
CA ALA A 115 6.66 7.58 -15.03
C ALA A 115 6.70 8.95 -14.33
N GLN A 116 6.85 10.05 -15.06
CA GLN A 116 6.75 11.40 -14.49
C GLN A 116 5.30 11.88 -14.34
N LYS A 117 4.41 11.38 -15.23
CA LYS A 117 3.00 11.71 -15.29
C LYS A 117 2.18 10.43 -15.23
N GLN A 118 1.31 10.35 -14.24
CA GLN A 118 0.40 9.22 -14.06
C GLN A 118 -1.04 9.73 -13.96
N SER A 119 -1.96 9.05 -14.64
CA SER A 119 -3.38 9.33 -14.48
C SER A 119 -4.24 8.09 -14.66
N VAL A 120 -5.36 8.07 -13.93
CA VAL A 120 -6.46 7.13 -14.05
C VAL A 120 -7.69 7.92 -14.47
N GLN A 121 -8.26 7.55 -15.60
CA GLN A 121 -9.50 8.11 -16.14
C GLN A 121 -10.57 7.03 -16.16
N ILE A 122 -11.80 7.40 -15.83
CA ILE A 122 -12.95 6.47 -15.82
C ILE A 122 -13.98 7.03 -16.80
N LYS A 123 -14.42 6.20 -17.75
CA LYS A 123 -15.45 6.56 -18.72
C LYS A 123 -16.40 5.39 -18.95
N GLY A 124 -17.58 5.47 -18.35
CA GLY A 124 -18.48 4.32 -18.28
C GLY A 124 -17.79 3.18 -17.53
N ASP A 125 -17.75 2.00 -18.15
CA ASP A 125 -17.12 0.82 -17.57
C ASP A 125 -15.61 0.76 -17.76
N TYR A 126 -15.05 1.63 -18.61
CA TYR A 126 -13.63 1.63 -18.94
C TYR A 126 -12.81 2.47 -17.97
N ILE A 127 -11.65 1.92 -17.58
CA ILE A 127 -10.60 2.55 -16.79
C ILE A 127 -9.37 2.68 -17.67
N THR A 128 -8.92 3.91 -17.92
CA THR A 128 -7.69 4.18 -18.66
C THR A 128 -6.59 4.58 -17.67
N VAL A 129 -5.55 3.74 -17.57
CA VAL A 129 -4.29 4.10 -16.91
C VAL A 129 -3.37 4.71 -17.96
N ASN A 130 -2.82 5.89 -17.67
CA ASN A 130 -1.87 6.57 -18.53
C ASN A 130 -0.58 6.85 -17.75
N LEU A 131 0.53 6.31 -18.23
CA LEU A 131 1.88 6.49 -17.70
C LEU A 131 2.74 7.13 -18.79
N ASP A 132 3.09 8.41 -18.64
CA ASP A 132 3.87 9.19 -19.62
C ASP A 132 3.37 9.11 -21.07
N GLY A 133 2.06 9.07 -21.26
CA GLY A 133 1.42 8.99 -22.57
C GLY A 133 1.11 7.57 -23.04
N LYS A 134 1.69 6.54 -22.41
CA LYS A 134 1.34 5.13 -22.67
C LYS A 134 0.02 4.83 -21.97
N LYS A 135 -1.03 4.59 -22.76
CA LYS A 135 -2.37 4.27 -22.27
C LYS A 135 -2.59 2.76 -22.20
N THR A 136 -3.29 2.34 -21.16
CA THR A 136 -3.77 0.97 -20.97
C THR A 136 -5.22 1.08 -20.53
N ASP A 137 -6.11 0.57 -21.36
CA ASP A 137 -7.54 0.55 -21.09
C ASP A 137 -7.92 -0.80 -20.49
N LEU A 138 -8.76 -0.77 -19.46
CA LEU A 138 -9.24 -1.92 -18.71
C LEU A 138 -10.74 -1.82 -18.57
N ASN A 139 -11.46 -2.93 -18.70
CA ASN A 139 -12.88 -3.04 -18.38
C ASN A 139 -13.10 -4.17 -17.37
N PRO A 140 -13.29 -3.86 -16.07
CA PRO A 140 -13.54 -4.86 -15.03
C PRO A 140 -14.73 -5.79 -15.31
N ASN A 141 -15.70 -5.36 -16.14
CA ASN A 141 -16.91 -6.12 -16.44
C ASN A 141 -16.77 -7.06 -17.65
N GLU A 142 -15.83 -6.80 -18.56
CA GLU A 142 -15.62 -7.59 -19.79
C GLU A 142 -14.34 -8.45 -19.73
N ASP A 143 -13.33 -8.01 -18.97
CA ASP A 143 -11.97 -8.54 -19.00
C ASP A 143 -11.72 -9.76 -18.09
N ALA A 144 -12.70 -10.67 -17.99
CA ALA A 144 -12.50 -11.97 -17.36
C ALA A 144 -11.43 -12.85 -18.08
N ALA A 145 -10.83 -12.37 -19.18
CA ALA A 145 -9.71 -12.99 -19.89
C ALA A 145 -8.39 -12.20 -19.84
N ALA A 146 -8.39 -10.89 -19.57
CA ALA A 146 -7.20 -10.08 -19.24
C ALA A 146 -7.03 -9.97 -17.72
N ARG A 147 -7.18 -11.13 -17.06
CA ARG A 147 -7.63 -11.28 -15.69
C ARG A 147 -6.81 -10.42 -14.72
N PRO A 148 -7.44 -9.50 -13.97
CA PRO A 148 -6.83 -9.07 -12.73
C PRO A 148 -6.48 -10.32 -11.92
N ASN A 149 -5.31 -10.32 -11.30
CA ASN A 149 -4.99 -11.35 -10.32
C ASN A 149 -5.88 -11.05 -9.12
N ALA A 150 -7.00 -11.76 -9.04
CA ALA A 150 -7.84 -11.71 -7.86
C ALA A 150 -6.96 -12.15 -6.69
N LEU A 151 -6.77 -11.27 -5.72
CA LEU A 151 -6.11 -11.61 -4.48
C LEU A 151 -7.15 -12.43 -3.70
N ARG A 152 -7.25 -13.73 -3.98
CA ARG A 152 -8.16 -14.67 -3.32
C ARG A 152 -7.38 -15.59 -2.40
#